data_AF-A0A530QQM7-F1
#
_entry.id   AF-A0A530QQM7-F1
#
_cell.length_a   1.000
_cell.length_b   1.000
_cell.length_c   1.000
_cell.angle_alpha   90.00
_cell.angle_beta   90.00
_cell.angle_gamma   90.00
#
_symmetry.space_group_name_H-M   'P 1'
#
loop_
_entity.id
_entity.type
_entity.pdbx_description
1 polymer ?
#
loop_
_entity_poly.entity_id
_entity_poly.type
_entity_poly.pdbx_seq_one_letter_code
_entity_poly.pdbx_strand_id
1 'polypeptide(L)'
;RKLWEDHITYTRNYIISALAGLQDTDEVAKRLLQNQDEIGDAVKPYYGDAAGKKLAALLKDHINIATKVVEAAKSGSKDKLSAAQDKWSANADDIAVFLGKANPNWPEKDLRHMLHKHLELTTGEVVGRLNKD
;
A
#
# COMPACT_ATOMS: atom_id res chain seq x y z
N ARG A 1 -9.39 4.49 12.76
CA ARG A 1 -9.75 3.08 12.44
C ARG A 1 -10.36 2.96 11.05
N LYS A 2 -11.52 3.62 10.79
CA LYS A 2 -12.23 3.56 9.50
C LYS A 2 -11.36 3.73 8.25
N LEU A 3 -10.51 4.77 8.18
CA LEU A 3 -9.68 5.02 7.00
C LEU A 3 -8.68 3.90 6.68
N TRP A 4 -8.18 3.19 7.70
CA TRP A 4 -7.30 2.03 7.50
C TRP A 4 -8.07 0.78 7.06
N GLU A 5 -9.32 0.61 7.54
CA GLU A 5 -10.21 -0.44 7.04
C GLU A 5 -10.62 -0.18 5.58
N ASP A 6 -10.84 1.10 5.23
CA ASP A 6 -11.11 1.53 3.87
C ASP A 6 -9.91 1.28 2.95
N HIS A 7 -8.69 1.57 3.42
CA HIS A 7 -7.46 1.22 2.70
C HIS A 7 -7.44 -0.28 2.34
N ILE A 8 -7.67 -1.16 3.32
CA ILE A 8 -7.70 -2.63 3.09
C ILE A 8 -8.79 -2.99 2.07
N THR A 9 -9.98 -2.43 2.22
CA THR A 9 -11.14 -2.70 1.35
C THR A 9 -10.84 -2.30 -0.09
N TYR A 10 -10.34 -1.09 -0.32
CA TYR A 10 -10.07 -0.59 -1.65
C TYR A 10 -8.85 -1.27 -2.29
N THR A 11 -7.83 -1.65 -1.53
CA THR A 11 -6.72 -2.47 -2.02
C THR A 11 -7.21 -3.83 -2.52
N ARG A 12 -8.07 -4.51 -1.75
CA ARG A 12 -8.66 -5.79 -2.17
C ARG A 12 -9.52 -5.64 -3.42
N ASN A 13 -10.34 -4.61 -3.49
CA ASN A 13 -11.18 -4.33 -4.67
C ASN A 13 -10.33 -4.05 -5.91
N TYR A 14 -9.23 -3.30 -5.75
CA TYR A 14 -8.30 -3.04 -6.84
C TYR A 14 -7.67 -4.33 -7.35
N ILE A 15 -7.18 -5.20 -6.45
CA ILE A 15 -6.60 -6.49 -6.82
C ILE A 15 -7.61 -7.33 -7.61
N ILE A 16 -8.85 -7.43 -7.15
CA ILE A 16 -9.91 -8.18 -7.84
C ILE A 16 -10.13 -7.63 -9.26
N SER A 17 -10.34 -6.31 -9.36
CA SER A 17 -10.68 -5.64 -10.62
C SER A 17 -9.53 -5.73 -11.63
N ALA A 18 -8.31 -5.41 -11.19
CA ALA A 18 -7.12 -5.43 -12.02
C ALA A 18 -6.77 -6.84 -12.52
N LEU A 19 -6.88 -7.86 -11.67
CA LEU A 19 -6.61 -9.25 -12.07
C LEU A 19 -7.68 -9.76 -13.05
N ALA A 20 -8.96 -9.49 -12.79
CA ALA A 20 -10.06 -9.90 -13.67
C ALA A 20 -10.20 -9.03 -14.94
N GLY A 21 -9.50 -7.90 -15.03
CA GLY A 21 -9.59 -6.98 -16.17
C GLY A 21 -10.94 -6.26 -16.25
N LEU A 22 -11.52 -5.92 -15.10
CA LEU A 22 -12.81 -5.24 -15.01
C LEU A 22 -12.68 -3.77 -15.43
N GLN A 23 -13.77 -3.23 -15.98
CA GLN A 23 -13.84 -1.85 -16.48
C GLN A 23 -13.71 -0.78 -15.38
N ASP A 24 -13.96 -1.14 -14.12
CA ASP A 24 -13.91 -0.24 -12.96
C ASP A 24 -12.52 -0.13 -12.31
N THR A 25 -11.50 -0.78 -12.89
CA THR A 25 -10.15 -0.84 -12.30
C THR A 25 -9.58 0.55 -12.02
N ASP A 26 -9.76 1.51 -12.93
CA ASP A 26 -9.21 2.86 -12.81
C ASP A 26 -9.96 3.68 -11.75
N GLU A 27 -11.28 3.54 -11.67
CA GLU A 27 -12.13 4.17 -10.67
C GLU A 27 -11.81 3.66 -9.26
N VAL A 28 -11.61 2.35 -9.12
CA VAL A 28 -11.20 1.73 -7.85
C VAL A 28 -9.81 2.20 -7.44
N ALA A 29 -8.85 2.27 -8.39
CA ALA A 29 -7.52 2.80 -8.13
C ALA A 29 -7.56 4.27 -7.67
N LYS A 30 -8.38 5.10 -8.33
CA LYS A 30 -8.57 6.50 -7.95
C LYS A 30 -9.15 6.63 -6.54
N ARG A 31 -10.15 5.83 -6.17
CA ARG A 31 -10.71 5.84 -4.82
C ARG A 31 -9.69 5.43 -3.76
N LEU A 32 -8.88 4.41 -4.07
CA LEU A 32 -7.79 3.95 -3.21
C LEU A 32 -6.72 5.04 -3.01
N LEU A 33 -6.33 5.75 -4.07
CA LEU A 33 -5.39 6.87 -3.97
C LEU A 33 -5.97 8.04 -3.15
N GLN A 34 -7.25 8.38 -3.35
CA GLN A 34 -7.93 9.40 -2.55
C GLN A 34 -7.94 9.04 -1.05
N ASN A 35 -8.09 7.76 -0.71
CA ASN A 35 -8.03 7.32 0.68
C ASN A 35 -6.67 7.62 1.35
N GLN A 36 -5.57 7.70 0.58
CA GLN A 36 -4.25 8.03 1.13
C GLN A 36 -4.15 9.51 1.50
N ASP A 37 -4.79 10.39 0.71
CA ASP A 37 -4.94 11.80 1.05
C ASP A 37 -5.81 11.97 2.32
N GLU A 38 -6.91 11.21 2.42
CA GLU A 38 -7.79 11.21 3.59
C GLU A 38 -7.05 10.75 4.87
N ILE A 39 -6.17 9.74 4.78
CA ILE A 39 -5.31 9.30 5.88
C ILE A 39 -4.33 10.41 6.27
N GLY A 40 -3.67 11.03 5.28
CA GLY A 40 -2.75 12.15 5.53
C GLY A 40 -3.45 13.34 6.19
N ASP A 41 -4.67 13.67 5.77
CA ASP A 41 -5.46 14.75 6.36
C ASP A 41 -5.86 14.45 7.81
N ALA A 42 -6.24 13.20 8.10
CA ALA A 42 -6.65 12.78 9.44
C ALA A 42 -5.53 12.88 10.49
N VAL A 43 -4.26 12.84 10.07
CA VAL A 43 -3.12 12.95 11.00
C VAL A 43 -2.65 14.40 11.23
N LYS A 44 -3.08 15.36 10.40
CA LYS A 44 -2.69 16.78 10.50
C LYS A 44 -2.95 17.41 11.87
N PRO A 45 -4.10 17.17 12.54
CA PRO A 45 -4.36 17.77 13.86
C PRO A 45 -3.37 17.36 14.95
N TYR A 46 -2.64 16.25 14.75
CA TYR A 46 -1.72 15.69 15.73
C TYR A 46 -0.25 16.00 15.40
N TYR A 47 0.10 15.98 14.11
CA TYR A 47 1.50 16.06 13.66
C TYR A 47 1.78 17.23 12.70
N GLY A 48 0.77 18.05 12.41
CA GLY A 48 0.86 19.22 11.54
C GLY A 48 0.74 18.91 10.05
N ASP A 49 0.52 19.96 9.26
CA ASP A 49 0.26 19.88 7.83
C ASP A 49 1.39 19.23 7.04
N ALA A 50 2.64 19.52 7.39
CA ALA A 50 3.81 18.96 6.71
C ALA A 50 3.87 17.44 6.88
N ALA A 51 3.57 16.93 8.09
CA ALA A 51 3.54 15.50 8.37
C ALA A 51 2.40 14.81 7.62
N GLY A 52 1.20 15.39 7.63
CA GLY A 52 0.06 14.84 6.89
C GLY A 52 0.32 14.74 5.39
N LYS A 53 0.88 15.79 4.77
CA LYS A 53 1.27 15.78 3.36
C LYS A 53 2.34 14.73 3.05
N LYS A 54 3.35 14.60 3.93
CA LYS A 54 4.42 13.61 3.75
C LYS A 54 3.89 12.18 3.85
N LEU A 55 3.01 11.90 4.80
CA LEU A 55 2.38 10.58 4.94
C LEU A 55 1.55 10.23 3.71
N ALA A 56 0.68 11.15 3.25
CA ALA A 56 -0.12 10.94 2.05
C ALA A 56 0.75 10.65 0.82
N ALA A 57 1.87 11.35 0.65
CA ALA A 57 2.81 11.09 -0.44
C ALA A 57 3.41 9.68 -0.35
N LEU A 58 3.93 9.29 0.81
CA LEU A 58 4.51 7.95 1.02
C LEU A 58 3.50 6.83 0.76
N LEU A 59 2.24 7.01 1.20
CA LEU A 59 1.16 6.05 0.99
C LEU A 59 0.68 6.01 -0.47
N LYS A 60 0.68 7.12 -1.20
CA LYS A 60 0.38 7.10 -2.64
C LYS A 60 1.47 6.39 -3.43
N ASP A 61 2.74 6.60 -3.08
CA ASP A 61 3.85 5.82 -3.64
C ASP A 61 3.68 4.33 -3.34
N HIS A 62 3.28 3.98 -2.11
CA HIS A 62 2.98 2.61 -1.72
C HIS A 62 1.94 1.96 -2.64
N ILE A 63 0.82 2.64 -2.89
CA ILE A 63 -0.24 2.15 -3.78
C ILE A 63 0.25 2.04 -5.22
N ASN A 64 0.96 3.05 -5.72
CA ASN A 64 1.51 3.04 -7.08
C ASN A 64 2.53 1.93 -7.30
N ILE A 65 3.30 1.53 -6.28
CA ILE A 65 4.19 0.37 -6.36
C ILE A 65 3.38 -0.93 -6.29
N ALA A 66 2.36 -1.00 -5.43
CA ALA A 66 1.47 -2.17 -5.35
C ALA A 66 0.77 -2.46 -6.70
N THR A 67 0.39 -1.44 -7.47
CA THR A 67 -0.14 -1.64 -8.82
C THR A 67 0.88 -2.31 -9.74
N LYS A 68 2.17 -1.98 -9.63
CA LYS A 68 3.26 -2.64 -10.38
C LYS A 68 3.51 -4.08 -9.94
N VAL A 69 3.35 -4.38 -8.66
CA VAL A 69 3.37 -5.76 -8.15
C VAL A 69 2.25 -6.58 -8.81
N VAL A 70 1.02 -6.05 -8.85
CA VAL A 70 -0.14 -6.71 -9.48
C VAL A 70 0.09 -6.91 -10.99
N GLU A 71 0.54 -5.88 -11.71
CA GLU A 71 0.87 -5.95 -13.13
C GLU A 71 1.94 -7.01 -13.44
N ALA A 72 3.04 -7.02 -12.66
CA ALA A 72 4.14 -7.95 -12.85
C ALA A 72 3.75 -9.41 -12.54
N ALA A 73 2.97 -9.62 -11.48
CA ALA A 73 2.42 -10.92 -11.15
C ALA A 73 1.48 -11.42 -12.26
N LYS A 74 0.55 -10.57 -12.72
CA LYS A 74 -0.38 -10.89 -13.81
C LYS A 74 0.34 -11.24 -15.12
N SER A 75 1.47 -10.60 -15.40
CA SER A 75 2.28 -10.90 -16.59
C SER A 75 3.18 -12.14 -16.43
N GLY A 76 3.19 -12.80 -15.25
CA GLY A 76 4.05 -13.93 -14.95
C GLY A 76 5.55 -13.60 -14.89
N SER A 77 5.93 -12.32 -14.79
CA SER A 77 7.34 -11.90 -14.85
C SER A 77 7.95 -11.88 -13.45
N LYS A 78 8.71 -12.93 -13.12
CA LYS A 78 9.38 -13.07 -11.83
C LYS A 78 10.37 -11.94 -11.54
N ASP A 79 11.15 -11.52 -12.55
CA ASP A 79 12.14 -10.45 -12.38
C ASP A 79 11.47 -9.11 -12.11
N LYS A 80 10.39 -8.78 -12.84
CA LYS A 80 9.62 -7.54 -12.58
C LYS A 80 8.92 -7.60 -11.23
N LEU A 81 8.43 -8.77 -10.83
CA LEU A 81 7.77 -8.95 -9.54
C LEU A 81 8.78 -8.73 -8.40
N SER A 82 9.95 -9.38 -8.46
CA SER A 82 11.02 -9.18 -7.48
C SER A 82 11.44 -7.72 -7.40
N ALA A 83 11.69 -7.07 -8.54
CA ALA A 83 12.09 -5.67 -8.58
C ALA A 83 11.01 -4.71 -8.02
N ALA A 84 9.73 -5.02 -8.24
CA ALA A 84 8.63 -4.25 -7.66
C ALA A 84 8.52 -4.47 -6.14
N GLN A 85 8.70 -5.70 -5.66
CA GLN A 85 8.68 -6.05 -4.24
C GLN A 85 9.86 -5.42 -3.47
N ASP A 86 11.04 -5.32 -4.07
CA ASP A 86 12.19 -4.65 -3.47
C ASP A 86 11.91 -3.15 -3.27
N LYS A 87 11.33 -2.50 -4.29
CA LYS A 87 10.90 -1.10 -4.19
C LYS A 87 9.80 -0.92 -3.16
N TRP A 88 8.87 -1.88 -3.07
CA TRP A 88 7.76 -1.82 -2.13
C TRP A 88 8.24 -1.96 -0.69
N SER A 89 9.19 -2.87 -0.46
CA SER A 89 9.89 -3.05 0.82
C SER A 89 10.64 -1.78 1.24
N ALA A 90 11.33 -1.12 0.31
CA ALA A 90 12.01 0.15 0.59
C ALA A 90 11.01 1.27 0.97
N ASN A 91 9.89 1.38 0.26
CA ASN A 91 8.83 2.33 0.62
C ASN A 91 8.19 2.01 1.98
N ALA A 92 8.00 0.72 2.31
CA ALA A 92 7.53 0.30 3.63
C ALA A 92 8.51 0.70 4.75
N ASP A 93 9.81 0.57 4.51
CA ASP A 93 10.85 1.03 5.44
C ASP A 93 10.78 2.56 5.64
N ASP A 94 10.59 3.33 4.57
CA ASP A 94 10.44 4.79 4.65
C ASP A 94 9.20 5.20 5.46
N ILE A 95 8.08 4.49 5.30
CA ILE A 95 6.87 4.70 6.10
C ILE A 95 7.13 4.36 7.57
N ALA A 96 7.79 3.25 7.86
CA ALA A 96 8.12 2.84 9.23
C ALA A 96 8.99 3.88 9.93
N VAL A 97 10.05 4.36 9.26
CA VAL A 97 10.95 5.40 9.78
C VAL A 97 10.18 6.69 10.02
N PHE A 98 9.32 7.10 9.09
CA PHE A 98 8.53 8.33 9.22
C PHE A 98 7.58 8.27 10.42
N LEU A 99 6.79 7.20 10.53
CA LEU A 99 5.82 7.02 11.61
C LEU A 99 6.50 6.84 12.98
N GLY A 100 7.61 6.09 13.04
CA GLY A 100 8.36 5.89 14.28
C GLY A 100 9.02 7.18 14.79
N LYS A 101 9.45 8.07 13.90
CA LYS A 101 9.92 9.42 14.28
C LYS A 101 8.78 10.31 14.77
N ALA A 102 7.59 10.16 14.20
CA ALA A 102 6.43 10.98 14.57
C ALA A 102 5.87 10.60 15.95
N ASN A 103 5.94 9.33 16.37
CA ASN A 103 5.36 8.86 17.62
C ASN A 103 6.28 7.86 18.35
N PRO A 104 6.81 8.21 19.55
CA PRO A 104 7.69 7.31 20.30
C PRO A 104 7.00 6.02 20.79
N ASN A 105 5.67 5.97 20.78
CA ASN A 105 4.91 4.76 21.11
C ASN A 105 4.77 3.79 19.94
N TRP A 106 5.29 4.13 18.76
CA TRP A 106 5.29 3.26 17.58
C TRP A 106 6.75 2.92 17.22
N PRO A 107 7.35 1.90 17.86
CA PRO A 107 8.73 1.52 17.56
C PRO A 107 8.91 1.22 16.07
N GLU A 108 9.92 1.83 15.45
CA GLU A 108 10.20 1.65 14.02
C GLU A 108 10.34 0.17 13.65
N LYS A 109 10.98 -0.62 14.52
CA LYS A 109 11.17 -2.06 14.31
C LYS A 109 9.83 -2.81 14.17
N ASP A 110 8.85 -2.47 15.00
CA ASP A 110 7.54 -3.12 14.99
C ASP A 110 6.72 -2.66 13.79
N LEU A 111 6.78 -1.37 13.46
CA LEU A 111 6.18 -0.82 12.24
C LEU A 111 6.74 -1.49 10.98
N ARG A 112 8.08 -1.63 10.91
CA ARG A 112 8.76 -2.30 9.81
C ARG A 112 8.29 -3.75 9.69
N HIS A 113 8.31 -4.50 10.79
CA HIS A 113 7.82 -5.88 10.79
C HIS A 113 6.38 -5.98 10.26
N MET A 114 5.48 -5.13 10.77
CA MET A 114 4.07 -5.14 10.39
C MET A 114 3.86 -4.77 8.91
N LEU A 115 4.57 -3.75 8.42
CA LEU A 115 4.45 -3.33 7.02
C LEU A 115 4.99 -4.40 6.06
N HIS A 116 6.14 -5.00 6.37
CA HIS A 116 6.67 -6.12 5.57
C HIS A 116 5.73 -7.32 5.58
N LYS A 117 5.12 -7.65 6.73
CA LYS A 117 4.11 -8.71 6.79
C LYS A 117 2.88 -8.38 5.94
N HIS A 118 2.45 -7.11 5.93
CA HIS A 118 1.38 -6.64 5.06
C HIS A 118 1.74 -6.82 3.57
N LEU A 119 2.98 -6.50 3.16
CA LEU A 119 3.44 -6.72 1.77
C LEU A 119 3.38 -8.19 1.37
N GLU A 120 3.87 -9.07 2.26
CA GLU A 120 3.88 -10.52 2.05
C GLU A 120 2.45 -11.05 1.86
N LEU A 121 1.53 -10.70 2.77
CA LEU A 121 0.14 -11.15 2.72
C LEU A 121 -0.58 -10.64 1.47
N THR A 122 -0.34 -9.39 1.08
CA THR A 122 -0.97 -8.79 -0.10
C THR A 122 -0.42 -9.40 -1.39
N THR A 123 0.89 -9.63 -1.47
CA THR A 123 1.49 -10.39 -2.60
C THR A 123 0.92 -11.80 -2.65
N GLY A 124 0.79 -12.46 -1.50
CA GLY A 124 0.20 -13.80 -1.38
C GLY A 124 -1.23 -13.84 -1.91
N GLU A 125 -2.07 -12.84 -1.59
CA GLU A 125 -3.41 -12.72 -2.16
C GLU A 125 -3.37 -12.59 -3.69
N VAL A 126 -2.49 -11.75 -4.24
CA VAL A 126 -2.36 -11.55 -5.70
C VAL A 126 -1.98 -12.85 -6.40
N VAL A 127 -0.95 -13.54 -5.90
CA VAL A 127 -0.45 -14.80 -6.48
C VAL A 127 -1.45 -15.93 -6.30
N GLY A 128 -2.05 -16.07 -5.12
CA GLY A 128 -3.07 -17.10 -4.85
C GLY A 128 -4.27 -16.97 -5.79
N ARG A 129 -4.78 -15.73 -5.98
CA ARG A 129 -5.87 -15.47 -6.96
C ARG A 129 -5.50 -15.84 -8.39
N LEU A 130 -4.26 -15.57 -8.81
CA LEU A 130 -3.78 -15.95 -10.14
C LEU A 130 -3.70 -17.47 -10.31
N ASN A 131 -3.29 -18.19 -9.26
CA ASN A 131 -3.22 -19.65 -9.25
C ASN A 131 -4.57 -20.33 -9.00
N LYS A 132 -5.58 -19.58 -8.53
CA LYS A 132 -6.88 -20.06 -8.05
C LYS A 132 -6.78 -20.95 -6.80
N ASP A 133 -5.84 -20.62 -5.92
CA ASP A 133 -5.55 -21.26 -4.64
C ASP A 133 -6.11 -20.46 -3.45
#